data_AF-A0A2D4NIE1-F1
#
_entry.id   AF-A0A2D4NIE1-F1
#
_cell.length_a   1.000
_cell.length_b   1.000
_cell.length_c   1.000
_cell.angle_alpha   90.00
_cell.angle_beta   90.00
_cell.angle_gamma   90.00
#
_symmetry.space_group_name_H-M   'P 1'
#
loop_
_entity.id
_entity.type
_entity.pdbx_description
1 polymer ?
#
loop_
_entity_poly.entity_id
_entity_poly.type
_entity_poly.pdbx_seq_one_letter_code
_entity_poly.pdbx_strand_id
1 'polypeptide(L)'
;MKDTVVINPSSSSRISIEKDGSLIIGQTWSGDIGDYTCEVSSSGGNDSRVARMEVIELPHPPQNLFATLNSSFSRSVILSWVRPFDGNSPVLHYIVEVSENNSPWKVHLSNIDPSLTSITVSGLTPARTYQFRVCAVNQVGKGQYSLETSRLMLPEEPPSAAPKNIV
;
A
#
# COMPACT_ATOMS: atom_id res chain seq x y z
N MET A 1 -29.91 -9.73 8.05
CA MET A 1 -30.25 -10.28 6.73
C MET A 1 -29.41 -9.51 5.73
N LYS A 2 -28.69 -10.18 4.82
CA LYS A 2 -28.02 -9.47 3.72
C LYS A 2 -29.09 -9.19 2.67
N ASP A 3 -29.33 -7.92 2.40
CA ASP A 3 -30.32 -7.49 1.41
C ASP A 3 -29.82 -7.86 0.01
N THR A 4 -30.51 -8.80 -0.63
CA THR A 4 -30.31 -9.07 -2.06
C THR A 4 -30.89 -7.90 -2.84
N VAL A 5 -30.03 -7.07 -3.45
CA VAL A 5 -30.47 -5.99 -4.31
C VAL A 5 -30.76 -6.57 -5.69
N VAL A 6 -32.03 -6.87 -5.97
CA VAL A 6 -32.47 -7.23 -7.32
C VAL A 6 -32.56 -5.94 -8.14
N ILE A 7 -31.53 -5.65 -8.93
CA ILE A 7 -31.59 -4.52 -9.85
C ILE A 7 -32.40 -4.92 -11.07
N ASN A 8 -33.59 -4.35 -11.19
CA ASN A 8 -34.35 -4.38 -12.43
C ASN A 8 -33.84 -3.24 -13.36
N PRO A 9 -33.17 -3.56 -14.48
CA PRO A 9 -32.61 -2.54 -15.38
C PRO A 9 -33.66 -1.57 -15.92
N SER A 10 -34.93 -1.97 -15.96
CA SER A 10 -36.03 -1.13 -16.45
C SER A 10 -36.46 -0.03 -15.47
N SER A 11 -35.98 -0.05 -14.22
CA SER A 11 -36.38 0.91 -13.18
C SER A 11 -35.39 2.07 -12.98
N SER A 12 -34.23 2.08 -13.65
CA SER A 12 -33.22 3.12 -13.45
C SER A 12 -32.39 3.39 -14.70
N SER A 13 -32.40 4.63 -15.19
CA SER A 13 -31.67 5.05 -16.40
C SER A 13 -30.15 4.97 -16.29
N ARG A 14 -29.60 4.73 -15.10
CA ARG A 14 -28.16 4.62 -14.85
C ARG A 14 -27.64 3.18 -14.89
N ILE A 15 -28.53 2.18 -14.91
CA ILE A 15 -28.13 0.77 -14.99
C ILE A 15 -28.50 0.22 -16.36
N SER A 16 -27.58 -0.47 -17.02
CA SER A 16 -27.81 -1.14 -18.29
C SER A 16 -27.08 -2.48 -18.33
N ILE A 17 -27.60 -3.42 -19.13
CA ILE A 17 -26.94 -4.69 -19.43
C ILE A 17 -26.63 -4.69 -20.92
N GLU A 18 -25.35 -4.86 -21.28
CA GLU A 18 -24.92 -4.94 -22.68
C GLU A 18 -25.20 -6.31 -23.28
N LYS A 19 -25.13 -6.41 -24.61
CA LYS A 19 -25.44 -7.67 -25.35
C LYS A 19 -24.49 -8.81 -25.04
N ASP A 20 -23.30 -8.51 -24.54
CA ASP A 20 -22.29 -9.48 -24.09
C ASP A 20 -22.54 -9.96 -22.64
N GLY A 21 -23.56 -9.44 -21.95
CA GLY A 21 -23.88 -9.77 -20.57
C GLY A 21 -23.24 -8.85 -19.53
N SER A 22 -22.52 -7.81 -19.94
CA SER A 22 -21.89 -6.85 -19.02
C SER A 22 -22.93 -5.98 -18.31
N LEU A 23 -22.88 -5.91 -16.98
CA LEU A 23 -23.67 -4.97 -16.17
C LEU A 23 -22.92 -3.64 -16.03
N ILE A 24 -23.54 -2.54 -16.47
CA ILE A 24 -22.99 -1.19 -16.38
C ILE A 24 -23.84 -0.36 -15.43
N ILE A 25 -23.17 0.29 -14.45
CA ILE A 25 -23.77 1.26 -13.53
C ILE A 25 -23.07 2.60 -13.75
N GLY A 26 -23.71 3.52 -14.46
CA GLY A 26 -23.08 4.76 -14.94
C GLY A 26 -22.80 5.79 -13.84
N GLN A 27 -23.60 5.82 -12.77
CA GLN A 27 -23.35 6.63 -11.58
C GLN A 27 -23.58 5.79 -10.34
N THR A 28 -22.54 5.69 -9.51
CA THR A 28 -22.55 4.87 -8.30
C THR A 28 -22.72 5.72 -7.05
N TRP A 29 -23.42 5.17 -6.06
CA TRP A 29 -23.59 5.76 -4.73
C TRP A 29 -23.49 4.65 -3.68
N SER A 30 -23.45 5.00 -2.39
CA SER A 30 -23.27 4.02 -1.32
C SER A 30 -24.36 2.93 -1.28
N GLY A 31 -25.56 3.21 -1.79
CA GLY A 31 -26.63 2.22 -1.90
C GLY A 31 -26.46 1.19 -3.02
N ASP A 32 -25.48 1.38 -3.91
CA ASP A 32 -25.14 0.38 -4.95
C ASP A 32 -24.20 -0.70 -4.45
N ILE A 33 -23.65 -0.55 -3.25
CA ILE A 33 -22.79 -1.57 -2.64
C ILE A 33 -23.67 -2.78 -2.29
N GLY A 34 -23.22 -3.97 -2.67
CA GLY A 34 -23.97 -5.19 -2.36
C GLY A 34 -23.64 -6.37 -3.26
N ASP A 35 -24.40 -7.43 -3.05
CA ASP A 35 -24.33 -8.66 -3.82
C ASP A 35 -25.28 -8.55 -5.03
N TYR A 36 -24.74 -8.64 -6.23
CA TYR A 36 -25.43 -8.63 -7.51
C TYR A 36 -25.55 -10.06 -8.02
N THR A 37 -26.77 -10.57 -8.14
CA THR A 37 -27.00 -11.93 -8.67
C THR A 37 -27.36 -11.87 -10.14
N CYS A 38 -26.53 -12.50 -10.98
CA CYS A 38 -26.84 -12.77 -12.37
C CYS A 38 -27.50 -14.15 -12.47
N GLU A 39 -28.72 -14.20 -13.00
CA GLU A 39 -29.43 -15.45 -13.28
C GLU A 39 -29.59 -15.62 -14.79
N VAL A 40 -29.22 -16.79 -15.28
CA VAL A 40 -29.41 -17.21 -16.67
C VAL A 40 -30.39 -18.37 -16.69
N SER A 41 -31.44 -18.26 -17.50
CA SER A 41 -32.42 -19.33 -17.67
C SER A 41 -32.52 -19.71 -19.15
N SER A 42 -32.64 -21.01 -19.40
CA SER A 42 -32.87 -21.61 -20.72
C SER A 42 -33.96 -22.69 -20.61
N SER A 43 -34.42 -23.22 -21.74
CA SER A 43 -35.40 -24.32 -21.74
C SER A 43 -34.91 -25.60 -21.04
N GLY A 44 -33.59 -25.71 -20.80
CA GLY A 44 -32.96 -26.85 -20.10
C GLY A 44 -32.68 -26.61 -18.62
N GLY A 45 -32.94 -25.42 -18.08
CA GLY A 45 -32.71 -25.09 -16.66
C GLY A 45 -32.14 -23.69 -16.42
N ASN A 46 -31.87 -23.39 -15.14
CA ASN A 46 -31.38 -22.11 -14.66
C ASN A 46 -30.00 -22.26 -13.98
N ASP A 47 -29.15 -21.26 -14.12
CA ASP A 47 -27.90 -21.11 -13.36
C ASP A 47 -27.77 -19.68 -12.84
N SER A 48 -27.20 -19.52 -11.64
CA SER A 48 -27.06 -18.21 -10.99
C SER A 48 -25.66 -18.01 -10.44
N ARG A 49 -25.11 -16.79 -10.59
CA ARG A 49 -23.81 -16.37 -10.05
C ARG A 49 -23.94 -15.05 -9.33
N VAL A 50 -23.13 -14.86 -8.29
CA VAL A 50 -23.13 -13.63 -7.48
C VAL A 50 -21.82 -12.88 -7.71
N ALA A 51 -21.93 -11.61 -8.06
CA ALA A 51 -20.84 -10.63 -8.07
C ALA A 51 -20.99 -9.71 -6.86
N ARG A 52 -19.88 -9.33 -6.21
CA ARG A 52 -19.90 -8.44 -5.04
C ARG A 52 -19.32 -7.09 -5.41
N MET A 53 -20.04 -6.03 -5.10
CA MET A 53 -19.55 -4.66 -5.21
C MET A 53 -19.19 -4.16 -3.81
N GLU A 54 -17.94 -3.77 -3.63
CA GLU A 54 -17.40 -3.29 -2.35
C GLU A 54 -16.76 -1.90 -2.54
N VAL A 55 -16.70 -1.13 -1.45
CA VAL A 55 -15.95 0.13 -1.44
C VAL A 55 -14.49 -0.18 -1.23
N ILE A 56 -13.66 0.31 -2.13
CA ILE A 56 -12.22 0.28 -1.99
C ILE A 56 -11.76 1.63 -1.45
N GLU A 57 -10.94 1.59 -0.42
CA GLU A 57 -10.38 2.74 0.26
C GLU A 57 -8.87 2.80 0.04
N LEU A 58 -8.24 3.93 0.37
CA LEU A 58 -6.79 3.98 0.46
C LEU A 58 -6.30 3.11 1.62
N PRO A 59 -5.08 2.55 1.54
CA PRO A 59 -4.52 1.83 2.68
C PRO A 59 -4.36 2.75 3.89
N HIS A 60 -4.54 2.18 5.08
CA HIS A 60 -4.20 2.86 6.32
C HIS A 60 -2.68 3.06 6.45
N PRO A 61 -2.22 3.97 7.33
CA PRO A 61 -0.80 4.09 7.64
C PRO A 61 -0.22 2.78 8.19
N PRO A 62 0.96 2.32 7.71
CA PRO A 62 1.72 1.28 8.39
C PRO A 62 1.95 1.63 9.87
N GLN A 63 1.92 0.62 10.72
CA GLN A 63 1.98 0.80 12.17
C GLN A 63 3.33 0.35 12.73
N ASN A 64 3.66 0.82 13.94
CA ASN A 64 4.86 0.40 14.68
C ASN A 64 6.15 0.45 13.85
N LEU A 65 6.32 1.51 13.03
CA LEU A 65 7.54 1.71 12.28
C LEU A 65 8.71 1.94 13.24
N PHE A 66 9.74 1.11 13.13
CA PHE A 66 10.94 1.19 13.93
C PHE A 66 12.19 1.14 13.05
N ALA A 67 13.24 1.86 13.47
CA ALA A 67 14.52 1.95 12.78
C ALA A 67 15.66 1.48 13.69
N THR A 68 16.49 0.57 13.18
CA THR A 68 17.68 0.03 13.87
C THR A 68 18.92 0.25 13.03
N LEU A 69 20.06 0.58 13.65
CA LEU A 69 21.35 0.60 12.95
C LEU A 69 21.67 -0.79 12.40
N ASN A 70 22.16 -0.84 11.17
CA ASN A 70 22.75 -2.05 10.64
C ASN A 70 24.21 -2.14 11.07
N SER A 71 24.53 -3.00 12.03
CA SER A 71 25.89 -3.14 12.58
C SER A 71 26.91 -3.59 11.53
N SER A 72 26.47 -4.24 10.45
CA SER A 72 27.34 -4.72 9.37
C SER A 72 27.59 -3.68 8.28
N PHE A 73 26.82 -2.58 8.24
CA PHE A 73 26.93 -1.54 7.22
C PHE A 73 26.73 -0.14 7.83
N SER A 74 27.83 0.62 7.96
CA SER A 74 27.85 1.98 8.56
C SER A 74 27.00 3.02 7.82
N ARG A 75 26.50 2.68 6.62
CA ARG A 75 25.68 3.54 5.74
C ARG A 75 24.27 3.00 5.53
N SER A 76 23.77 2.16 6.45
CA SER A 76 22.42 1.62 6.34
C SER A 76 21.67 1.48 7.67
N VAL A 77 20.35 1.48 7.54
CA VAL A 77 19.39 1.34 8.63
C VAL A 77 18.40 0.25 8.26
N ILE A 78 18.04 -0.60 9.21
CA ILE A 78 16.98 -1.59 9.05
C ILE A 78 15.68 -0.94 9.53
N LEU A 79 14.68 -0.88 8.64
CA LEU A 79 13.33 -0.47 8.98
C LEU A 79 12.45 -1.70 9.12
N SER A 80 11.56 -1.69 10.11
CA SER A 80 10.52 -2.71 10.29
C SER A 80 9.21 -2.05 10.67
N TRP A 81 8.09 -2.56 10.14
CA TRP A 81 6.74 -2.06 10.43
C TRP A 81 5.73 -3.20 10.47
N VAL A 82 4.49 -2.87 10.83
CA VAL A 82 3.33 -3.76 10.74
C VAL A 82 2.49 -3.36 9.52
N ARG A 83 2.08 -4.36 8.74
CA ARG A 83 1.22 -4.18 7.57
C ARG A 83 -0.09 -3.47 7.98
N PRO A 84 -0.52 -2.42 7.25
CA PRO A 84 -1.76 -1.72 7.56
C PRO A 84 -3.00 -2.50 7.13
N PHE A 85 -4.17 -1.95 7.40
CA PHE A 85 -5.39 -2.33 6.68
C PHE A 85 -5.27 -1.90 5.22
N ASP A 86 -5.55 -2.83 4.32
CA ASP A 86 -5.33 -2.71 2.88
C ASP A 86 -6.39 -1.81 2.17
N GLY A 87 -7.51 -1.48 2.82
CA GLY A 87 -8.57 -0.67 2.20
C GLY A 87 -9.47 -1.46 1.25
N ASN A 88 -9.75 -2.74 1.55
CA ASN A 88 -10.49 -3.68 0.68
C ASN A 88 -9.88 -3.89 -0.73
N SER A 89 -8.60 -3.54 -0.90
CA SER A 89 -7.81 -3.88 -2.09
C SER A 89 -6.38 -4.17 -1.67
N PRO A 90 -5.75 -5.23 -2.18
CA PRO A 90 -4.40 -5.59 -1.78
C PRO A 90 -3.41 -4.44 -1.95
N VAL A 91 -2.51 -4.30 -0.97
CA VAL A 91 -1.35 -3.41 -1.09
C VAL A 91 -0.47 -3.92 -2.24
N LEU A 92 -0.12 -3.01 -3.14
CA LEU A 92 0.72 -3.25 -4.33
C LEU A 92 2.20 -3.03 -4.02
N HIS A 93 2.53 -2.03 -3.22
CA HIS A 93 3.90 -1.74 -2.78
C HIS A 93 3.93 -0.74 -1.61
N TYR A 94 5.10 -0.58 -0.99
CA TYR A 94 5.37 0.50 -0.04
C TYR A 94 6.30 1.57 -0.61
N ILE A 95 6.20 2.77 -0.03
CA ILE A 95 7.10 3.90 -0.29
C ILE A 95 7.72 4.32 1.05
N VAL A 96 9.04 4.49 1.07
CA VAL A 96 9.78 5.01 2.21
C VAL A 96 10.25 6.42 1.90
N GLU A 97 9.94 7.33 2.80
CA GLU A 97 10.53 8.66 2.82
C GLU A 97 11.52 8.81 3.96
N VAL A 98 12.53 9.64 3.72
CA VAL A 98 13.59 9.98 4.66
C VAL A 98 13.65 11.49 4.85
N SER A 99 13.89 11.92 6.08
CA SER A 99 14.31 13.27 6.43
C SER A 99 15.71 13.20 7.02
N GLU A 100 16.67 13.88 6.40
CA GLU A 100 18.04 14.04 6.89
C GLU A 100 18.16 15.38 7.64
N ASN A 101 18.52 15.38 8.92
CA ASN A 101 18.72 16.58 9.74
C ASN A 101 17.55 17.58 9.68
N ASN A 102 16.30 17.10 9.73
CA ASN A 102 15.08 17.92 9.59
C ASN A 102 14.90 18.57 8.21
N SER A 103 15.59 18.09 7.18
CA SER A 103 15.29 18.50 5.81
C SER A 103 13.89 18.02 5.39
N PRO A 104 13.29 18.66 4.37
CA PRO A 104 12.04 18.18 3.80
C PRO A 104 12.11 16.70 3.43
N TRP A 105 11.02 15.97 3.68
CA TRP A 105 10.88 14.57 3.33
C TRP A 105 11.15 14.31 1.86
N LYS A 106 11.93 13.27 1.56
CA LYS A 106 12.23 12.82 0.21
C LYS A 106 11.97 11.33 0.08
N VAL A 107 11.44 10.91 -1.06
CA VAL A 107 11.31 9.50 -1.41
C VAL A 107 12.70 8.90 -1.56
N HIS A 108 13.02 7.91 -0.73
CA HIS A 108 14.29 7.17 -0.80
C HIS A 108 14.12 5.85 -1.52
N LEU A 109 13.03 5.13 -1.23
CA LEU A 109 12.66 3.89 -1.89
C LEU A 109 11.20 3.96 -2.34
N SER A 110 10.98 3.53 -3.57
CA SER A 110 9.66 3.33 -4.16
C SER A 110 9.55 1.88 -4.61
N ASN A 111 8.32 1.37 -4.74
CA ASN A 111 8.04 0.01 -5.23
C ASN A 111 8.63 -1.11 -4.36
N ILE A 112 8.62 -0.94 -3.03
CA ILE A 112 9.00 -2.02 -2.11
C ILE A 112 7.94 -3.12 -2.15
N ASP A 113 8.38 -4.37 -2.29
CA ASP A 113 7.51 -5.55 -2.36
C ASP A 113 6.47 -5.57 -1.22
N PRO A 114 5.17 -5.77 -1.51
CA PRO A 114 4.10 -5.69 -0.51
C PRO A 114 4.13 -6.82 0.52
N SER A 115 4.88 -7.90 0.27
CA SER A 115 5.13 -8.97 1.24
C SER A 115 6.17 -8.60 2.30
N LEU A 116 6.99 -7.58 2.03
CA LEU A 116 8.04 -7.14 2.95
C LEU A 116 7.50 -6.13 3.95
N THR A 117 7.75 -6.41 5.23
CA THR A 117 7.52 -5.48 6.34
C THR A 117 8.81 -5.17 7.11
N SER A 118 9.95 -5.55 6.54
CA SER A 118 11.28 -5.19 7.01
C SER A 118 12.23 -5.06 5.83
N ILE A 119 13.02 -3.99 5.80
CA ILE A 119 13.98 -3.70 4.71
C ILE A 119 15.24 -3.04 5.24
N THR A 120 16.33 -3.14 4.47
CA THR A 120 17.53 -2.33 4.71
C THR A 120 17.52 -1.11 3.79
N VAL A 121 17.53 0.08 4.39
CA VAL A 121 17.73 1.36 3.70
C VAL A 121 19.22 1.67 3.68
N SER A 122 19.84 1.64 2.50
CA SER A 122 21.26 1.90 2.29
C SER A 122 21.53 3.25 1.62
N GLY A 123 22.81 3.62 1.51
CA GLY A 123 23.24 4.85 0.82
C GLY A 123 23.10 6.09 1.68
N LEU A 124 23.08 5.93 3.01
CA LEU A 124 22.98 7.03 3.95
C LEU A 124 24.36 7.61 4.27
N THR A 125 24.41 8.91 4.52
CA THR A 125 25.64 9.62 4.91
C THR A 125 25.92 9.41 6.41
N PRO A 126 27.12 8.93 6.80
CA PRO A 126 27.56 8.84 8.20
C PRO A 126 27.48 10.19 8.95
N ALA A 127 27.44 10.15 10.28
CA ALA A 127 27.36 11.35 11.14
C ALA A 127 26.17 12.29 10.85
N ARG A 128 25.09 11.75 10.27
CA ARG A 128 23.83 12.45 10.02
C ARG A 128 22.70 11.85 10.83
N THR A 129 21.72 12.68 11.17
CA THR A 129 20.50 12.24 11.86
C THR A 129 19.39 12.01 10.86
N TYR A 130 18.75 10.85 10.92
CA TYR A 130 17.66 10.48 10.04
C TYR A 130 16.36 10.23 10.80
N GLN A 131 15.25 10.51 10.13
CA GLN A 131 13.92 10.03 10.47
C GLN A 131 13.30 9.41 9.23
N PHE A 132 12.48 8.38 9.42
CA PHE A 132 11.84 7.64 8.34
C PHE A 132 10.33 7.61 8.53
N ARG A 133 9.60 7.57 7.43
CA ARG A 133 8.16 7.28 7.41
C ARG A 133 7.83 6.40 6.21
N VAL A 134 6.82 5.55 6.35
CA VAL A 134 6.43 4.56 5.33
C VAL A 134 4.95 4.72 5.01
N CYS A 135 4.56 4.61 3.75
CA CYS A 135 3.16 4.46 3.37
C CYS A 135 2.95 3.24 2.46
N ALA A 136 1.72 2.74 2.44
CA ALA A 136 1.29 1.68 1.56
C ALA A 136 0.51 2.26 0.36
N VAL A 137 0.58 1.56 -0.78
CA VAL A 137 -0.10 1.93 -2.02
C VAL A 137 -0.96 0.77 -2.49
N ASN A 138 -2.21 1.01 -2.83
CA ASN A 138 -3.09 0.03 -3.49
C ASN A 138 -3.60 0.58 -4.83
N GLN A 139 -4.58 -0.08 -5.46
CA GLN A 139 -5.13 0.33 -6.75
C GLN A 139 -5.81 1.71 -6.73
N VAL A 140 -6.30 2.16 -5.57
CA VAL A 140 -6.87 3.52 -5.40
C VAL A 140 -5.74 4.55 -5.36
N GLY A 141 -4.61 4.19 -4.75
CA GLY A 141 -3.40 4.99 -4.76
C GLY A 141 -2.66 4.97 -3.44
N LYS A 142 -1.96 6.07 -3.17
CA LYS A 142 -1.06 6.22 -2.02
C LYS A 142 -1.84 6.56 -0.74
N GLY A 143 -1.73 5.70 0.26
CA GLY A 143 -2.26 5.95 1.60
C GLY A 143 -1.46 7.01 2.37
N GLN A 144 -1.91 7.29 3.59
CA GLN A 144 -1.19 8.19 4.50
C GLN A 144 0.13 7.56 4.99
N TYR A 145 1.11 8.39 5.28
CA TYR A 145 2.36 7.94 5.90
C TYR A 145 2.14 7.54 7.37
N SER A 146 2.92 6.56 7.82
CA SER A 146 3.08 6.21 9.22
C SER A 146 3.53 7.42 10.04
N LEU A 147 3.45 7.28 11.37
CA LEU A 147 4.26 8.11 12.25
C LEU A 147 5.74 7.98 11.88
N GLU A 148 6.47 9.07 12.04
CA GLU A 148 7.91 9.08 11.84
C GLU A 148 8.63 8.29 12.92
N THR A 149 9.75 7.68 12.57
CA THR A 149 10.63 7.04 13.56
C THR A 149 11.23 8.07 14.51
N SER A 150 11.67 7.60 15.67
CA SER A 150 12.65 8.33 16.49
C SER A 150 13.87 8.70 15.65
N ARG A 151 14.48 9.83 16.00
CA ARG A 151 15.73 10.30 15.38
C ARG A 151 16.84 9.28 15.59
N LEU A 152 17.51 8.92 14.50
CA LEU A 152 18.62 7.99 14.50
C LEU A 152 19.86 8.64 13.91
N MET A 153 20.90 8.83 14.72
CA MET A 153 22.19 9.31 14.24
C MET A 153 23.04 8.13 13.76
N LEU A 154 23.54 8.20 12.53
CA LEU A 154 24.48 7.21 12.04
C LEU A 154 25.86 7.40 12.66
N PRO A 155 26.58 6.31 12.98
CA PRO A 155 27.95 6.39 13.46
C PRO A 155 28.85 7.04 12.41
N GLU A 156 29.92 7.70 12.87
CA GLU A 156 31.00 8.10 11.97
C GLU A 156 31.64 6.85 11.35
N GLU A 157 32.08 6.99 10.10
CA GLU A 157 32.84 5.91 9.48
C GLU A 157 34.18 5.79 10.21
N PRO A 158 34.63 4.56 10.54
CA PRO A 158 35.94 4.39 11.17
C PRO A 158 37.01 5.03 10.27
N PRO A 159 38.07 5.61 10.86
CA PRO A 159 39.15 6.22 10.10
C PRO A 159 39.70 5.18 9.13
N SER A 160 39.56 5.46 7.82
CA SER A 160 40.07 4.60 6.76
C SER A 160 41.53 4.27 7.08
N ALA A 161 41.82 3.00 7.37
CA ALA A 161 43.16 2.57 7.72
C ALA A 161 44.15 3.11 6.68
N ALA A 162 45.16 3.84 7.14
CA ALA A 162 46.14 4.48 6.28
C ALA A 162 46.69 3.47 5.25
N PRO A 163 46.92 3.88 3.99
CA PRO A 163 47.58 3.01 3.03
C PRO A 163 48.91 2.58 3.64
N LYS A 164 49.11 1.27 3.82
CA LYS A 164 50.42 0.74 4.20
C LYS A 164 51.36 1.08 3.04
N ASN A 165 52.15 2.15 3.20
CA ASN A 165 53.33 2.34 2.38
C ASN A 165 54.24 1.14 2.64
N ILE A 166 54.26 0.22 1.69
CA ILE A 166 55.25 -0.84 1.62
C ILE A 166 56.56 -0.15 1.27
N VAL A 167 57.52 -0.29 2.18
CA VAL A 167 58.91 0.19 2.11
C VAL A 167 59.62 -0.36 0.88
#